data_AF-A0A9X4ICZ4-F1
#
_entry.id   AF-A0A9X4ICZ4-F1
#
_cell.length_a   1.000
_cell.length_b   1.000
_cell.length_c   1.000
_cell.angle_alpha   90.00
_cell.angle_beta   90.00
_cell.angle_gamma   90.00
#
_symmetry.space_group_name_H-M   'P 1'
#
loop_
_entity.id
_entity.type
_entity.pdbx_description
1 polymer ?
#
loop_
_entity_poly.entity_id
_entity_poly.type
_entity_poly.pdbx_seq_one_letter_code
_entity_poly.pdbx_strand_id
1 'polypeptide(L)'
;MRRPVVVTLLALFLPVTAAMAQTAQIITKDFCDDQSGAFDIVWATGQKDTAPVSVFLLKDKLQPFVPVEKGKSLNDFSTFMVNSHGDCGQVGPLTAAEFAEKFKKEKKDAPGKVNFYSCNAAKAPPIGKSVVAALAAEYPGPPRADTDIKVLSGAKEAAALRPPTDGKPVSKISEAVYYSGVSSTGDKIVEGLKKDWNKEKYPGSLMTYKDYCVHHVIPSISNDSTFDKFVKQINSTFGDRYIELINTNSGGAALTVCGAQSNTACP
;
A
#
# COMPACT_ATOMS: atom_id res chain seq x y z
N MET A 1 -24.94 -67.29 11.95
CA MET A 1 -24.02 -66.37 12.64
C MET A 1 -23.48 -65.37 11.61
N ARG A 2 -23.89 -64.10 11.68
CA ARG A 2 -23.41 -63.03 10.77
C ARG A 2 -22.42 -62.16 11.55
N ARG A 3 -21.19 -62.04 11.06
CA ARG A 3 -20.16 -61.16 11.63
C ARG A 3 -20.37 -59.73 11.08
N PRO A 4 -20.34 -58.69 11.92
CA PRO A 4 -20.41 -57.31 11.45
C PRO A 4 -19.07 -56.93 10.81
N VAL A 5 -19.14 -56.33 9.61
CA VAL A 5 -18.00 -55.68 8.96
C VAL A 5 -17.88 -54.29 9.55
N VAL A 6 -16.84 -54.06 10.34
CA VAL A 6 -16.49 -52.73 10.84
C VAL A 6 -15.76 -52.00 9.73
N VAL A 7 -16.44 -51.06 9.06
CA VAL A 7 -15.81 -50.14 8.11
C VAL A 7 -15.22 -48.99 8.93
N THR A 8 -13.92 -49.05 9.18
CA THR A 8 -13.17 -47.96 9.82
C THR A 8 -12.98 -46.84 8.81
N LEU A 9 -13.77 -45.76 8.93
CA LEU A 9 -13.63 -44.56 8.13
C LEU A 9 -12.36 -43.80 8.57
N LEU A 10 -11.27 -43.96 7.82
CA LEU A 10 -10.02 -43.25 8.07
C LEU A 10 -10.22 -41.78 7.62
N ALA A 11 -10.56 -40.89 8.55
CA ALA A 11 -10.62 -39.46 8.30
C ALA A 11 -9.19 -38.94 8.06
N LEU A 12 -8.81 -38.73 6.79
CA LEU A 12 -7.62 -37.98 6.44
C LEU A 12 -7.80 -36.54 6.94
N PHE A 13 -7.24 -36.23 8.10
CA PHE A 13 -6.98 -34.85 8.51
C PHE A 13 -5.86 -34.30 7.62
N LEU A 14 -6.22 -33.78 6.44
CA LEU A 14 -5.31 -32.94 5.69
C LEU A 14 -5.07 -31.68 6.55
N PRO A 15 -3.82 -31.37 6.91
CA PRO A 15 -3.53 -30.13 7.59
C PRO A 15 -3.93 -29.00 6.63
N VAL A 16 -4.99 -28.27 6.97
CA VAL A 16 -5.30 -27.00 6.32
C VAL A 16 -4.19 -26.06 6.76
N THR A 17 -3.10 -26.01 5.99
CA THR A 17 -2.15 -24.90 6.10
C THR A 17 -2.99 -23.66 5.84
N ALA A 18 -3.26 -22.87 6.87
CA ALA A 18 -3.87 -21.57 6.69
C ALA A 18 -3.01 -20.84 5.65
N ALA A 19 -3.53 -20.69 4.44
CA ALA A 19 -2.84 -19.96 3.40
C ALA A 19 -2.61 -18.57 3.99
N MET A 20 -1.35 -18.23 4.26
CA MET A 20 -0.99 -16.92 4.77
C MET A 20 -1.64 -15.90 3.84
N ALA A 21 -2.46 -15.00 4.40
CA ALA A 21 -3.19 -14.03 3.62
C ALA A 21 -2.18 -13.21 2.80
N GLN A 22 -2.15 -13.45 1.49
CA GLN A 22 -1.20 -12.78 0.61
C GLN A 22 -1.55 -11.30 0.58
N THR A 23 -0.53 -10.46 0.68
CA THR A 23 -0.67 -9.00 0.63
C THR A 23 -0.23 -8.48 -0.73
N ALA A 24 -1.05 -7.64 -1.35
CA ALA A 24 -0.68 -6.87 -2.52
C ALA A 24 -0.43 -5.41 -2.12
N GLN A 25 0.61 -4.80 -2.69
CA GLN A 25 0.83 -3.37 -2.62
C GLN A 25 0.53 -2.74 -3.97
N ILE A 26 -0.31 -1.72 -3.98
CA ILE A 26 -0.65 -0.95 -5.16
C ILE A 26 0.11 0.37 -5.07
N ILE A 27 0.95 0.62 -6.07
CA ILE A 27 1.60 1.90 -6.32
C ILE A 27 0.99 2.56 -7.54
N THR A 28 1.11 3.87 -7.66
CA THR A 28 0.67 4.64 -8.83
C THR A 28 1.86 5.09 -9.67
N LYS A 29 1.63 5.66 -10.86
CA LYS A 29 2.71 6.25 -11.67
C LYS A 29 3.51 7.34 -10.94
N ASP A 30 2.92 7.96 -9.91
CA ASP A 30 3.54 8.99 -9.09
C ASP A 30 4.65 8.41 -8.19
N PHE A 31 4.83 7.08 -8.20
CA PHE A 31 5.99 6.40 -7.61
C PHE A 31 7.35 6.99 -8.03
N CYS A 32 7.43 7.60 -9.23
CA CYS A 32 8.67 8.23 -9.70
C CYS A 32 8.81 9.72 -9.31
N ASP A 33 7.85 10.32 -8.61
CA ASP A 33 7.90 11.74 -8.26
C ASP A 33 8.97 12.02 -7.20
N ASP A 34 9.11 11.13 -6.22
CA ASP A 34 10.19 11.11 -5.24
C ASP A 34 10.43 9.70 -4.70
N GLN A 35 11.43 9.56 -3.81
CA GLN A 35 11.83 8.27 -3.25
C GLN A 35 10.89 7.69 -2.18
N SER A 36 9.85 8.43 -1.75
CA SER A 36 8.95 7.97 -0.68
C SER A 36 8.24 6.66 -1.05
N GLY A 37 7.77 6.54 -2.29
CA GLY A 37 7.12 5.32 -2.77
C GLY A 37 8.00 4.07 -2.66
N ALA A 38 9.32 4.21 -2.82
CA ALA A 38 10.24 3.07 -2.63
C ALA A 38 10.42 2.72 -1.14
N PHE A 39 10.45 3.71 -0.25
CA PHE A 39 10.52 3.46 1.19
C PHE A 39 9.25 2.87 1.76
N ASP A 40 8.09 3.21 1.19
CA ASP A 40 6.81 2.58 1.47
C ASP A 40 6.84 1.07 1.17
N ILE A 41 7.53 0.66 0.11
CA ILE A 41 7.74 -0.76 -0.23
C ILE A 41 8.70 -1.40 0.76
N VAL A 42 9.82 -0.74 1.09
CA VAL A 42 10.77 -1.22 2.10
C VAL A 42 10.08 -1.40 3.47
N TRP A 43 9.22 -0.46 3.84
CA TRP A 43 8.41 -0.52 5.05
C TRP A 43 7.45 -1.72 5.01
N ALA A 44 6.66 -1.84 3.94
CA ALA A 44 5.64 -2.88 3.78
C ALA A 44 6.25 -4.29 3.77
N THR A 45 7.40 -4.47 3.12
CA THR A 45 8.13 -5.75 3.07
C THR A 45 8.78 -6.15 4.39
N GLY A 46 9.03 -5.18 5.28
CA GLY A 46 9.60 -5.42 6.60
C GLY A 46 8.58 -5.71 7.71
N GLN A 47 7.28 -5.61 7.44
CA GLN A 47 6.24 -5.91 8.43
C GLN A 47 6.12 -7.43 8.65
N LYS A 48 6.14 -7.88 9.91
CA LYS A 48 6.18 -9.31 10.26
C LYS A 48 4.91 -10.08 9.88
N ASP A 49 3.81 -9.38 9.72
CA ASP A 49 2.49 -9.95 9.41
C ASP A 49 2.12 -9.83 7.93
N THR A 50 3.00 -9.26 7.09
CA THR A 50 2.83 -9.25 5.64
C THR A 50 3.58 -10.45 5.06
N ALA A 51 2.82 -11.43 4.53
CA ALA A 51 3.32 -12.38 3.54
C ALA A 51 4.07 -11.62 2.41
N PRO A 52 4.92 -12.28 1.59
CA PRO A 52 5.62 -11.59 0.50
C PRO A 52 4.67 -10.67 -0.26
N VAL A 53 5.04 -9.38 -0.30
CA VAL A 53 4.20 -8.33 -0.84
C VAL A 53 4.36 -8.33 -2.35
N SER A 54 3.31 -8.73 -3.09
CA SER A 54 3.31 -8.56 -4.54
C SER A 54 2.94 -7.13 -4.88
N VAL A 55 3.75 -6.47 -5.70
CA VAL A 55 3.51 -5.07 -6.10
C VAL A 55 2.73 -5.02 -7.41
N PHE A 56 1.79 -4.09 -7.50
CA PHE A 56 1.00 -3.76 -8.68
C PHE A 56 1.12 -2.27 -8.96
N LEU A 57 1.30 -1.91 -10.22
CA LEU A 57 1.32 -0.53 -10.68
C LEU A 57 0.00 -0.16 -11.35
N LEU A 58 -0.55 0.96 -10.91
CA LEU A 58 -1.63 1.67 -11.57
C LEU A 58 -1.07 2.86 -12.33
N LYS A 59 -0.91 2.72 -13.65
CA LYS A 59 -0.34 3.79 -14.51
C LYS A 59 -1.30 4.95 -14.71
N ASP A 60 -2.54 4.64 -15.05
CA ASP A 60 -3.60 5.61 -15.33
C ASP A 60 -4.99 4.96 -15.23
N LYS A 61 -6.04 5.75 -15.49
CA LYS A 61 -7.44 5.31 -15.46
C LYS A 61 -7.76 4.18 -16.46
N LEU A 62 -7.14 4.19 -17.64
CA LEU A 62 -7.47 3.30 -18.76
C LEU A 62 -6.67 1.98 -18.71
N GLN A 63 -5.51 1.97 -18.05
CA GLN A 63 -4.62 0.81 -17.98
C GLN A 63 -4.95 -0.12 -16.81
N PRO A 64 -4.92 -1.46 -16.96
CA PRO A 64 -5.16 -2.40 -15.86
C PRO A 64 -4.16 -2.23 -14.70
N PHE A 65 -4.43 -2.83 -13.53
CA PHE A 65 -3.37 -2.98 -12.52
C PHE A 65 -2.31 -3.94 -13.05
N VAL A 66 -1.09 -3.42 -13.24
CA VAL A 66 0.00 -4.16 -13.87
C VAL A 66 0.87 -4.78 -12.76
N PRO A 67 0.92 -6.11 -12.62
CA PRO A 67 1.75 -6.71 -11.59
C PRO A 67 3.25 -6.54 -11.95
N VAL A 68 4.07 -6.34 -10.92
CA VAL A 68 5.53 -6.41 -11.04
C VAL A 68 5.97 -7.85 -11.32
N GLU A 69 5.43 -8.80 -10.55
CA GLU A 69 5.65 -10.23 -10.76
C GLU A 69 4.66 -10.80 -11.79
N LYS A 70 5.15 -11.45 -12.84
CA LYS A 70 4.29 -12.04 -13.88
C LYS A 70 3.30 -13.06 -13.30
N GLY A 71 2.09 -13.08 -13.88
CA GLY A 71 1.08 -14.09 -13.58
C GLY A 71 0.28 -13.85 -12.31
N LYS A 72 0.52 -12.74 -11.59
CA LYS A 72 -0.29 -12.35 -10.43
C LYS A 72 -1.55 -11.61 -10.87
N SER A 73 -2.64 -11.88 -10.17
CA SER A 73 -3.92 -11.16 -10.27
C SER A 73 -4.26 -10.52 -8.93
N LEU A 74 -4.95 -9.38 -8.91
CA LEU A 74 -5.47 -8.83 -7.65
C LEU A 74 -6.39 -9.83 -6.93
N ASN A 75 -7.07 -10.73 -7.64
CA ASN A 75 -7.94 -11.75 -7.01
C ASN A 75 -7.17 -12.77 -6.17
N ASP A 76 -5.85 -12.88 -6.31
CA ASP A 76 -5.02 -13.79 -5.51
C ASP A 76 -4.79 -13.27 -4.08
N PHE A 77 -5.16 -12.01 -3.81
CA PHE A 77 -4.86 -11.30 -2.56
C PHE A 77 -6.13 -10.90 -1.82
N SER A 78 -6.08 -11.00 -0.49
CA SER A 78 -7.15 -10.54 0.41
C SER A 78 -6.81 -9.25 1.15
N THR A 79 -5.54 -8.86 1.15
CA THR A 79 -5.04 -7.68 1.86
C THR A 79 -4.32 -6.76 0.88
N PHE A 80 -4.67 -5.48 0.92
CA PHE A 80 -4.13 -4.48 0.02
C PHE A 80 -3.55 -3.30 0.78
N MET A 81 -2.41 -2.84 0.31
CA MET A 81 -1.73 -1.63 0.77
C MET A 81 -1.66 -0.68 -0.42
N VAL A 82 -2.33 0.47 -0.37
CA VAL A 82 -2.33 1.44 -1.47
C VAL A 82 -1.41 2.59 -1.08
N ASN A 83 -0.24 2.66 -1.73
CA ASN A 83 0.80 3.64 -1.48
C ASN A 83 0.86 4.61 -2.65
N SER A 84 0.46 5.85 -2.40
CA SER A 84 0.36 6.88 -3.42
C SER A 84 0.30 8.25 -2.77
N HIS A 85 0.75 9.28 -3.48
CA HIS A 85 0.27 10.63 -3.21
C HIS A 85 -1.26 10.67 -3.32
N GLY A 86 -1.89 11.58 -2.61
CA GLY A 86 -3.34 11.68 -2.57
C GLY A 86 -3.78 13.05 -2.12
N ASP A 87 -5.03 13.35 -2.45
CA ASP A 87 -5.73 14.53 -1.98
C ASP A 87 -7.19 14.16 -1.68
N CYS A 88 -8.00 15.13 -1.24
CA CYS A 88 -9.39 14.94 -0.90
C CYS A 88 -10.16 14.32 -2.07
N GLY A 89 -10.58 13.07 -1.93
CA GLY A 89 -11.28 12.33 -2.98
C GLY A 89 -10.40 11.90 -4.17
N GLN A 90 -9.07 11.81 -3.99
CA GLN A 90 -8.14 11.34 -5.03
C GLN A 90 -7.08 10.41 -4.47
N VAL A 91 -6.64 9.44 -5.28
CA VAL A 91 -5.51 8.56 -5.00
C VAL A 91 -4.61 8.49 -6.23
N GLY A 92 -3.45 9.11 -6.11
CA GLY A 92 -2.55 9.41 -7.21
C GLY A 92 -3.28 10.21 -8.29
N PRO A 93 -3.23 9.78 -9.56
CA PRO A 93 -3.88 10.49 -10.65
C PRO A 93 -5.37 10.21 -10.81
N LEU A 94 -5.98 9.36 -9.96
CA LEU A 94 -7.39 8.97 -10.09
C LEU A 94 -8.26 9.67 -9.04
N THR A 95 -9.49 10.01 -9.44
CA THR A 95 -10.54 10.31 -8.48
C THR A 95 -10.92 9.08 -7.67
N ALA A 96 -11.55 9.28 -6.51
CA ALA A 96 -12.03 8.23 -5.63
C ALA A 96 -12.94 7.23 -6.34
N ALA A 97 -13.88 7.74 -7.16
CA ALA A 97 -14.80 6.90 -7.94
C ALA A 97 -14.06 6.08 -9.01
N GLU A 98 -13.13 6.70 -9.75
CA GLU A 98 -12.37 6.00 -10.79
C GLU A 98 -11.49 4.90 -10.20
N PHE A 99 -10.83 5.16 -9.07
CA PHE A 99 -10.06 4.12 -8.38
C PHE A 99 -10.95 2.97 -7.92
N ALA A 100 -12.08 3.29 -7.28
CA ALA A 100 -13.01 2.31 -6.74
C ALA A 100 -13.60 1.40 -7.83
N GLU A 101 -14.16 1.98 -8.88
CA GLU A 101 -14.72 1.26 -10.04
C GLU A 101 -13.68 0.32 -10.65
N LYS A 102 -12.47 0.83 -10.83
CA LYS A 102 -11.38 0.07 -11.42
C LYS A 102 -10.90 -1.06 -10.53
N PHE A 103 -10.76 -0.80 -9.24
CA PHE A 103 -10.41 -1.81 -8.26
C PHE A 103 -11.47 -2.91 -8.23
N LYS A 104 -12.77 -2.57 -8.24
CA LYS A 104 -13.89 -3.53 -8.30
C LYS A 104 -13.92 -4.37 -9.58
N LYS A 105 -13.57 -3.76 -10.72
CA LYS A 105 -13.49 -4.47 -12.00
C LYS A 105 -12.45 -5.59 -11.97
N GLU A 106 -11.33 -5.39 -11.30
CA GLU A 106 -10.22 -6.35 -11.24
C GLU A 106 -10.26 -7.26 -10.01
N LYS A 107 -10.80 -6.79 -8.87
CA LYS A 107 -11.06 -7.54 -7.65
C LYS A 107 -12.57 -7.70 -7.46
N LYS A 108 -13.15 -8.84 -7.87
CA LYS A 108 -14.62 -8.99 -7.85
C LYS A 108 -15.19 -9.14 -6.44
N ASP A 109 -14.57 -9.99 -5.64
CA ASP A 109 -15.01 -10.25 -4.26
C ASP A 109 -14.44 -9.22 -3.30
N ALA A 110 -15.17 -8.90 -2.22
CA ALA A 110 -14.70 -7.97 -1.21
C ALA A 110 -13.34 -8.41 -0.64
N PRO A 111 -12.31 -7.55 -0.66
CA PRO A 111 -11.08 -7.83 0.06
C PRO A 111 -11.34 -7.94 1.58
N GLY A 112 -10.45 -8.65 2.28
CA GLY A 112 -10.47 -8.66 3.74
C GLY A 112 -10.00 -7.32 4.31
N LYS A 113 -8.91 -6.76 3.78
CA LYS A 113 -8.32 -5.52 4.30
C LYS A 113 -7.81 -4.63 3.17
N VAL A 114 -8.05 -3.33 3.24
CA VAL A 114 -7.47 -2.33 2.34
C VAL A 114 -7.00 -1.13 3.15
N ASN A 115 -5.69 -0.87 3.16
CA ASN A 115 -5.12 0.30 3.84
C ASN A 115 -4.60 1.29 2.81
N PHE A 116 -5.11 2.51 2.84
CA PHE A 116 -4.61 3.62 2.06
C PHE A 116 -3.55 4.38 2.85
N TYR A 117 -2.29 4.21 2.46
CA TYR A 117 -1.15 5.00 2.91
C TYR A 117 -0.99 6.20 1.97
N SER A 118 -2.02 7.04 1.98
CA SER A 118 -2.17 8.17 1.08
C SER A 118 -2.81 9.33 1.83
N CYS A 119 -2.28 10.54 1.64
CA CYS A 119 -2.79 11.75 2.27
C CYS A 119 -4.28 11.93 1.93
N ASN A 120 -5.09 12.35 2.90
CA ASN A 120 -6.51 12.68 2.71
C ASN A 120 -7.40 11.54 2.15
N ALA A 121 -6.94 10.29 2.09
CA ALA A 121 -7.73 9.17 1.53
C ALA A 121 -9.08 8.94 2.26
N ALA A 122 -9.17 9.30 3.54
CA ALA A 122 -10.38 9.25 4.36
C ALA A 122 -11.08 10.60 4.52
N LYS A 123 -10.71 11.60 3.70
CA LYS A 123 -11.32 12.93 3.68
C LYS A 123 -12.09 13.12 2.38
N ALA A 124 -13.39 13.41 2.51
CA ALA A 124 -14.23 13.72 1.37
C ALA A 124 -13.90 15.13 0.80
N PRO A 125 -13.94 15.30 -0.52
CA PRO A 125 -13.96 16.63 -1.14
C PRO A 125 -15.32 17.31 -0.88
N PRO A 126 -15.47 18.63 -1.20
CA PRO A 126 -16.74 19.33 -1.03
C PRO A 126 -17.92 18.68 -1.77
N ILE A 127 -17.66 18.02 -2.90
CA ILE A 127 -18.64 17.27 -3.68
C ILE A 127 -18.03 15.91 -3.99
N GLY A 128 -18.65 14.84 -3.47
CA GLY A 128 -18.22 13.46 -3.71
C GLY A 128 -17.93 12.69 -2.43
N LYS A 129 -17.27 11.55 -2.58
CA LYS A 129 -16.87 10.66 -1.47
C LYS A 129 -15.36 10.73 -1.26
N SER A 130 -14.92 10.41 -0.05
CA SER A 130 -13.51 10.06 0.19
C SER A 130 -13.12 8.82 -0.62
N VAL A 131 -11.82 8.52 -0.73
CA VAL A 131 -11.35 7.31 -1.43
C VAL A 131 -11.82 6.05 -0.68
N VAL A 132 -11.78 6.05 0.65
CA VAL A 132 -12.25 4.91 1.45
C VAL A 132 -13.76 4.68 1.30
N ALA A 133 -14.58 5.74 1.28
CA ALA A 133 -16.04 5.60 1.10
C ALA A 133 -16.44 5.26 -0.33
N ALA A 134 -15.70 5.74 -1.34
CA ALA A 134 -15.91 5.33 -2.72
C ALA A 134 -15.63 3.84 -2.88
N LEU A 135 -14.51 3.33 -2.35
CA LEU A 135 -14.21 1.91 -2.41
C LEU A 135 -15.22 1.06 -1.63
N ALA A 136 -15.61 1.50 -0.43
CA ALA A 136 -16.62 0.81 0.38
C ALA A 136 -17.93 0.61 -0.39
N ALA A 137 -18.37 1.63 -1.14
CA ALA A 137 -19.63 1.59 -1.90
C ALA A 137 -19.63 0.58 -3.06
N GLU A 138 -18.47 0.19 -3.59
CA GLU A 138 -18.35 -0.84 -4.65
C GLU A 138 -18.50 -2.28 -4.11
N TYR A 139 -18.48 -2.43 -2.79
CA TYR A 139 -18.66 -3.71 -2.10
C TYR A 139 -19.72 -3.54 -1.02
N PRO A 140 -20.99 -3.30 -1.38
CA PRO A 140 -22.03 -3.06 -0.40
C PRO A 140 -22.16 -4.24 0.55
N GLY A 141 -22.39 -3.94 1.83
CA GLY A 141 -22.54 -4.94 2.88
C GLY A 141 -23.65 -4.59 3.86
N PRO A 142 -23.62 -5.11 5.09
CA PRO A 142 -24.66 -4.88 6.08
C PRO A 142 -24.88 -3.39 6.39
N PRO A 143 -26.12 -2.96 6.70
CA PRO A 143 -26.51 -1.54 6.78
C PRO A 143 -25.78 -0.65 7.80
N ARG A 144 -24.97 -1.21 8.70
CA ARG A 144 -24.20 -0.44 9.69
C ARG A 144 -22.76 -0.17 9.27
N ALA A 145 -22.21 -1.03 8.42
CA ALA A 145 -20.84 -0.89 7.90
C ALA A 145 -20.83 -0.32 6.48
N ASP A 146 -21.96 -0.41 5.77
CA ASP A 146 -22.15 -0.02 4.37
C ASP A 146 -21.18 -0.69 3.38
N THR A 147 -20.43 -1.69 3.84
CA THR A 147 -19.50 -2.48 3.01
C THR A 147 -19.23 -3.87 3.57
N ASP A 148 -18.96 -4.83 2.67
CA ASP A 148 -18.52 -6.19 2.97
C ASP A 148 -17.00 -6.31 3.20
N ILE A 149 -16.23 -5.26 2.90
CA ILE A 149 -14.81 -5.24 3.21
C ILE A 149 -14.64 -5.18 4.73
N LYS A 150 -13.86 -6.10 5.31
CA LYS A 150 -13.75 -6.21 6.77
C LYS A 150 -13.07 -4.99 7.39
N VAL A 151 -11.96 -4.55 6.81
CA VAL A 151 -11.18 -3.42 7.30
C VAL A 151 -10.77 -2.51 6.14
N LEU A 152 -11.26 -1.28 6.12
CA LEU A 152 -10.68 -0.19 5.33
C LEU A 152 -10.01 0.81 6.26
N SER A 153 -8.88 1.37 5.85
CA SER A 153 -8.31 2.50 6.55
C SER A 153 -7.70 3.55 5.64
N GLY A 154 -7.68 4.81 6.06
CA GLY A 154 -7.00 5.90 5.37
C GLY A 154 -6.74 7.10 6.27
N ALA A 155 -5.89 8.02 5.82
CA ALA A 155 -5.60 9.26 6.53
C ALA A 155 -6.65 10.34 6.24
N LYS A 156 -7.00 11.15 7.24
CA LYS A 156 -7.86 12.35 7.07
C LYS A 156 -7.07 13.60 6.69
N GLU A 157 -5.76 13.55 6.86
CA GLU A 157 -4.80 14.62 6.61
C GLU A 157 -3.55 14.04 5.93
N ALA A 158 -2.43 14.78 5.96
CA ALA A 158 -1.14 14.29 5.52
C ALA A 158 -0.77 12.96 6.20
N ALA A 159 -0.36 11.97 5.42
CA ALA A 159 0.05 10.66 5.91
C ALA A 159 1.57 10.50 5.81
N ALA A 160 2.22 10.06 6.89
CA ALA A 160 3.64 9.78 6.86
C ALA A 160 4.05 8.72 7.89
N LEU A 161 5.20 8.10 7.65
CA LEU A 161 5.90 7.26 8.61
C LEU A 161 6.53 8.11 9.71
N ARG A 162 6.40 7.69 10.95
CA ARG A 162 7.07 8.27 12.12
C ARG A 162 7.37 7.17 13.16
N PRO A 163 8.17 7.46 14.19
CA PRO A 163 8.42 6.50 15.25
C PRO A 163 7.12 6.15 15.99
N PRO A 164 7.04 4.97 16.60
CA PRO A 164 5.93 4.60 17.46
C PRO A 164 5.71 5.60 18.60
N THR A 165 4.51 5.62 19.17
CA THR A 165 4.13 6.52 20.27
C THR A 165 4.90 6.27 21.57
N ASP A 166 5.69 5.20 21.67
CA ASP A 166 6.58 4.96 22.82
C ASP A 166 7.79 5.91 22.83
N GLY A 167 7.93 6.75 21.80
CA GLY A 167 8.91 7.85 21.73
C GLY A 167 10.32 7.39 21.37
N LYS A 168 10.53 6.10 21.05
CA LYS A 168 11.85 5.59 20.68
C LYS A 168 12.13 5.89 19.21
N PRO A 169 13.26 6.53 18.88
CA PRO A 169 13.70 6.63 17.50
C PRO A 169 13.80 5.25 16.85
N VAL A 170 13.46 5.17 15.59
CA VAL A 170 13.61 3.95 14.79
C VAL A 170 15.00 3.87 14.18
N SER A 171 15.52 2.66 14.10
CA SER A 171 16.80 2.35 13.45
C SER A 171 16.61 1.74 12.06
N LYS A 172 15.38 1.31 11.76
CA LYS A 172 14.98 0.73 10.47
C LYS A 172 13.63 1.28 10.05
N ILE A 173 13.44 1.45 8.75
CA ILE A 173 12.17 1.89 8.18
C ILE A 173 11.01 0.99 8.65
N SER A 174 11.23 -0.34 8.71
CA SER A 174 10.22 -1.32 9.15
C SER A 174 9.73 -1.16 10.60
N GLU A 175 10.45 -0.43 11.45
CA GLU A 175 10.08 -0.15 12.84
C GLU A 175 9.12 1.05 12.95
N ALA A 176 8.97 1.83 11.88
CA ALA A 176 8.08 2.99 11.82
C ALA A 176 6.62 2.60 11.63
N VAL A 177 5.72 3.53 11.97
CA VAL A 177 4.27 3.37 11.87
C VAL A 177 3.69 4.56 11.08
N TYR A 178 2.68 4.28 10.26
CA TYR A 178 1.93 5.33 9.56
C TYR A 178 0.93 6.02 10.48
N TYR A 179 0.93 7.35 10.42
CA TYR A 179 -0.06 8.20 11.09
C TYR A 179 -0.67 9.19 10.10
N SER A 180 -1.86 9.69 10.46
CA SER A 180 -2.56 10.80 9.79
C SER A 180 -2.29 12.10 10.54
N GLY A 181 -2.13 13.21 9.83
CA GLY A 181 -1.87 14.53 10.44
C GLY A 181 -0.46 14.67 10.99
N VAL A 182 0.51 14.04 10.33
CA VAL A 182 1.92 14.12 10.71
C VAL A 182 2.50 15.46 10.26
N SER A 183 3.21 16.13 11.16
CA SER A 183 4.05 17.29 10.84
C SER A 183 5.51 16.87 10.83
N SER A 184 6.29 17.43 9.90
CA SER A 184 7.74 17.27 9.87
C SER A 184 8.42 18.54 10.37
N THR A 185 9.48 18.39 11.16
CA THR A 185 10.46 19.46 11.40
C THR A 185 11.70 19.31 10.52
N GLY A 186 11.72 18.28 9.68
CA GLY A 186 12.82 17.88 8.82
C GLY A 186 12.77 18.51 7.42
N ASP A 187 12.29 19.74 7.26
CA ASP A 187 12.11 20.37 5.93
C ASP A 187 13.40 20.34 5.08
N LYS A 188 14.56 20.60 5.71
CA LYS A 188 15.86 20.50 5.03
C LYS A 188 16.22 19.08 4.58
N ILE A 189 15.74 18.07 5.31
CA ILE A 189 15.93 16.66 4.94
C ILE A 189 15.05 16.36 3.73
N VAL A 190 13.78 16.77 3.74
CA VAL A 190 12.85 16.64 2.61
C VAL A 190 13.38 17.34 1.36
N GLU A 191 13.83 18.59 1.48
CA GLU A 191 14.41 19.36 0.38
C GLU A 191 15.63 18.68 -0.22
N GLY A 192 16.54 18.18 0.62
CA GLY A 192 17.72 17.48 0.13
C GLY A 192 17.38 16.15 -0.52
N LEU A 193 16.48 15.35 0.06
CA LEU A 193 15.97 14.12 -0.54
C LEU A 193 15.38 14.38 -1.93
N LYS A 194 14.53 15.41 -2.08
CA LYS A 194 13.98 15.80 -3.38
C LYS A 194 15.04 16.29 -4.34
N LYS A 195 16.00 17.09 -3.87
CA LYS A 195 17.13 17.57 -4.69
C LYS A 195 17.95 16.40 -5.23
N ASP A 196 18.28 15.43 -4.38
CA ASP A 196 19.13 14.30 -4.73
C ASP A 196 18.39 13.37 -5.72
N TRP A 197 17.08 13.14 -5.52
CA TRP A 197 16.24 12.40 -6.48
C TRP A 197 16.30 12.95 -7.91
N ASN A 198 16.36 14.28 -8.04
CA ASN A 198 16.36 15.00 -9.32
C ASN A 198 17.76 15.31 -9.86
N LYS A 199 18.84 15.02 -9.12
CA LYS A 199 20.22 15.42 -9.52
C LYS A 199 21.23 14.28 -9.46
N GLU A 200 21.10 13.40 -8.49
CA GLU A 200 21.98 12.24 -8.33
C GLU A 200 21.70 11.22 -9.44
N LYS A 201 22.77 10.66 -9.99
CA LYS A 201 22.71 9.71 -11.09
C LYS A 201 22.47 8.30 -10.57
N TYR A 202 21.60 7.56 -11.25
CA TYR A 202 21.42 6.15 -10.94
C TYR A 202 22.70 5.37 -11.29
N PRO A 203 23.21 4.48 -10.41
CA PRO A 203 24.46 3.77 -10.66
C PRO A 203 24.50 3.04 -12.01
N GLY A 204 25.57 3.26 -12.77
CA GLY A 204 25.72 2.70 -14.12
C GLY A 204 24.88 3.40 -15.20
N SER A 205 24.27 4.54 -14.92
CA SER A 205 23.51 5.34 -15.88
C SER A 205 23.91 6.83 -15.84
N LEU A 206 23.68 7.54 -16.95
CA LEU A 206 23.75 9.00 -17.02
C LEU A 206 22.43 9.69 -16.62
N MET A 207 21.38 8.90 -16.37
CA MET A 207 20.08 9.38 -15.92
C MET A 207 20.04 9.65 -14.42
N THR A 208 19.25 10.62 -14.01
CA THR A 208 18.94 10.81 -12.58
C THR A 208 18.10 9.64 -12.06
N TYR A 209 17.94 9.50 -10.74
CA TYR A 209 17.01 8.49 -10.20
C TYR A 209 15.59 8.66 -10.74
N LYS A 210 15.10 9.90 -10.79
CA LYS A 210 13.79 10.22 -11.39
C LYS A 210 13.69 9.76 -12.84
N ASP A 211 14.65 10.17 -13.69
CA ASP A 211 14.61 9.86 -15.12
C ASP A 211 14.75 8.35 -15.36
N TYR A 212 15.61 7.67 -14.58
CA TYR A 212 15.76 6.22 -14.66
C TYR A 212 14.46 5.50 -14.29
N CYS A 213 13.76 5.96 -13.25
CA CYS A 213 12.44 5.43 -12.86
C CYS A 213 11.44 5.54 -14.02
N VAL A 214 11.30 6.74 -14.59
CA VAL A 214 10.33 7.03 -15.67
C VAL A 214 10.65 6.28 -16.96
N HIS A 215 11.92 6.22 -17.35
CA HIS A 215 12.32 5.69 -18.66
C HIS A 215 12.67 4.20 -18.66
N HIS A 216 13.04 3.61 -17.51
CA HIS A 216 13.47 2.21 -17.44
C HIS A 216 12.62 1.36 -16.50
N VAL A 217 12.31 1.85 -15.29
CA VAL A 217 11.60 1.04 -14.27
C VAL A 217 10.12 0.88 -14.62
N ILE A 218 9.37 1.98 -14.80
CA ILE A 218 7.93 1.94 -15.08
C ILE A 218 7.59 1.26 -16.42
N PRO A 219 8.35 1.45 -17.51
CA PRO A 219 8.11 0.74 -18.76
C PRO A 219 8.38 -0.76 -18.67
N SER A 220 9.37 -1.18 -17.87
CA SER A 220 9.81 -2.58 -17.76
C SER A 220 9.18 -3.33 -16.59
N ILE A 221 8.21 -2.72 -15.91
CA ILE A 221 7.82 -3.13 -14.56
C ILE A 221 7.37 -4.60 -14.43
N SER A 222 6.82 -5.19 -15.48
CA SER A 222 6.36 -6.60 -15.48
C SER A 222 7.38 -7.60 -16.03
N ASN A 223 8.59 -7.18 -16.39
CA ASN A 223 9.48 -7.98 -17.24
C ASN A 223 10.86 -8.29 -16.65
N ASP A 224 11.22 -7.76 -15.50
CA ASP A 224 12.56 -8.00 -14.94
C ASP A 224 12.66 -7.76 -13.43
N SER A 225 13.79 -8.20 -12.86
CA SER A 225 14.23 -7.83 -11.51
C SER A 225 14.57 -6.33 -11.34
N THR A 226 14.34 -5.48 -12.35
CA THR A 226 14.78 -4.07 -12.33
C THR A 226 14.02 -3.29 -11.27
N PHE A 227 12.73 -3.55 -11.08
CA PHE A 227 11.96 -2.92 -10.01
C PHE A 227 12.58 -3.19 -8.62
N ASP A 228 12.83 -4.45 -8.30
CA ASP A 228 13.44 -4.83 -7.01
C ASP A 228 14.84 -4.26 -6.84
N LYS A 229 15.66 -4.28 -7.90
CA LYS A 229 17.01 -3.70 -7.89
C LYS A 229 16.94 -2.19 -7.66
N PHE A 230 16.00 -1.52 -8.30
CA PHE A 230 15.78 -0.08 -8.17
C PHE A 230 15.39 0.30 -6.74
N VAL A 231 14.41 -0.41 -6.15
CA VAL A 231 14.00 -0.19 -4.75
C VAL A 231 15.16 -0.45 -3.78
N LYS A 232 15.92 -1.54 -3.96
CA LYS A 232 17.12 -1.83 -3.14
C LYS A 232 18.18 -0.75 -3.27
N GLN A 233 18.41 -0.23 -4.48
CA GLN A 233 19.39 0.82 -4.73
C GLN A 233 18.97 2.14 -4.07
N ILE A 234 17.69 2.52 -4.16
CA ILE A 234 17.16 3.69 -3.45
C ILE A 234 17.36 3.54 -1.94
N ASN A 235 17.03 2.38 -1.38
CA ASN A 235 17.18 2.13 0.05
C ASN A 235 18.65 2.23 0.48
N SER A 236 19.58 1.69 -0.32
CA SER A 236 21.02 1.77 -0.04
C SER A 236 21.57 3.19 -0.13
N THR A 237 21.05 4.02 -1.03
CA THR A 237 21.57 5.38 -1.25
C THR A 237 20.95 6.40 -0.29
N PHE A 238 19.65 6.29 -0.04
CA PHE A 238 18.87 7.33 0.64
C PHE A 238 18.28 6.88 1.99
N GLY A 239 18.41 5.60 2.35
CA GLY A 239 17.73 4.98 3.51
C GLY A 239 18.05 5.66 4.84
N ASP A 240 19.32 5.92 5.14
CA ASP A 240 19.73 6.54 6.41
C ASP A 240 19.11 7.94 6.57
N ARG A 241 19.12 8.74 5.49
CA ARG A 241 18.52 10.07 5.48
C ARG A 241 17.00 10.04 5.60
N TYR A 242 16.35 9.00 5.06
CA TYR A 242 14.92 8.83 5.25
C TYR A 242 14.56 8.35 6.66
N ILE A 243 15.40 7.53 7.29
CA ILE A 243 15.27 7.19 8.73
C ILE A 243 15.41 8.45 9.59
N GLU A 244 16.35 9.35 9.27
CA GLU A 244 16.46 10.66 9.91
C GLU A 244 15.14 11.45 9.76
N LEU A 245 14.58 11.53 8.55
CA LEU A 245 13.29 12.17 8.31
C LEU A 245 12.18 11.57 9.18
N ILE A 246 12.05 10.24 9.18
CA ILE A 246 11.07 9.53 10.02
C ILE A 246 11.23 9.98 11.48
N ASN A 247 12.45 9.95 12.03
CA ASN A 247 12.72 10.33 13.41
C ASN A 247 12.46 11.82 13.74
N THR A 248 12.40 12.70 12.73
CA THR A 248 11.99 14.11 12.91
C THR A 248 10.47 14.34 12.76
N ASN A 249 9.72 13.34 12.32
CA ASN A 249 8.27 13.43 12.15
C ASN A 249 7.54 13.31 13.49
N SER A 250 6.64 14.25 13.74
CA SER A 250 5.94 14.41 15.02
C SER A 250 4.42 14.47 14.87
N GLY A 251 3.71 14.40 16.00
CA GLY A 251 2.25 14.50 16.03
C GLY A 251 1.55 13.33 15.33
N GLY A 252 0.37 13.62 14.80
CA GLY A 252 -0.50 12.67 14.11
C GLY A 252 -1.35 11.77 15.00
N ALA A 253 -2.39 11.21 14.40
CA ALA A 253 -3.31 10.24 14.98
C ALA A 253 -3.30 8.95 14.16
N ALA A 254 -3.85 7.86 14.72
CA ALA A 254 -4.05 6.63 13.97
C ALA A 254 -4.87 6.88 12.70
N LEU A 255 -4.66 6.05 11.67
CA LEU A 255 -5.48 6.08 10.46
C LEU A 255 -6.95 5.86 10.82
N THR A 256 -7.85 6.52 10.09
CA THR A 256 -9.29 6.28 10.25
C THR A 256 -9.62 4.89 9.74
N VAL A 257 -10.33 4.09 10.54
CA VAL A 257 -10.72 2.71 10.21
C VAL A 257 -12.24 2.61 10.09
N CYS A 258 -12.72 1.93 9.06
CA CYS A 258 -14.13 1.59 8.82
C CYS A 258 -14.27 0.18 8.24
N GLY A 259 -15.50 -0.29 8.03
CA GLY A 259 -15.80 -1.56 7.38
C GLY A 259 -16.53 -2.57 8.27
N ALA A 260 -16.74 -3.77 7.73
CA ALA A 260 -17.61 -4.80 8.34
C ALA A 260 -17.13 -5.27 9.71
N GLN A 261 -15.82 -5.33 9.95
CA GLN A 261 -15.26 -5.78 11.23
C GLN A 261 -15.35 -4.72 12.32
N SER A 262 -15.14 -3.43 11.96
CA SER A 262 -15.30 -2.35 12.93
C SER A 262 -16.76 -1.95 13.13
N ASN A 263 -17.67 -2.45 12.27
CA ASN A 263 -19.08 -2.08 12.24
C ASN A 263 -19.27 -0.55 12.22
N THR A 264 -18.43 0.13 11.42
CA THR A 264 -18.38 1.59 11.29
C THR A 264 -18.53 1.95 9.82
N ALA A 265 -19.46 2.86 9.51
CA ALA A 265 -19.62 3.41 8.17
C ALA A 265 -18.36 4.16 7.72
N CYS A 266 -18.05 4.09 6.42
CA CYS A 266 -16.89 4.77 5.87
C CYS A 266 -17.17 6.27 5.63
N PRO A 267 -16.24 7.16 6.04
CA PRO A 267 -16.42 8.61 6.02
C PRO A 267 -16.34 9.25 4.63
#